data_AF-A0A938YAL9-F1
#
_entry.id   AF-A0A938YAL9-F1
#
_cell.length_a   1.000
_cell.length_b   1.000
_cell.length_c   1.000
_cell.angle_alpha   90.00
_cell.angle_beta   90.00
_cell.angle_gamma   90.00
#
_symmetry.space_group_name_H-M   'P 1'
#
loop_
_entity.id
_entity.type
_entity.pdbx_description
1 polymer ?
#
loop_
_entity_poly.entity_id
_entity_poly.type
_entity_poly.pdbx_seq_one_letter_code
_entity_poly.pdbx_strand_id
1 'polypeptide(L)'
;MSTPPRKDLPISTITHTATVTRRGGWWVVSIPALDVVTLTARAADIEGAAREAVAAHLEVPLATVRVQVIGGVDPGNEPAD
;
A
#
# COMPACT_ATOMS: atom_id res chain seq x y z
N MET A 1 18.41 -2.21 36.29
CA MET A 1 17.33 -1.48 35.59
C MET A 1 17.11 -2.17 34.25
N SER A 2 16.10 -3.04 34.17
CA SER A 2 15.71 -3.69 32.91
C SER A 2 14.32 -3.18 32.55
N THR A 3 14.23 -2.34 31.53
CA THR A 3 12.96 -1.96 30.92
C THR A 3 12.40 -3.20 30.23
N PRO A 4 11.18 -3.67 30.57
CA PRO A 4 10.58 -4.78 29.84
C PRO A 4 10.28 -4.34 28.39
N PRO A 5 10.28 -5.27 27.41
CA PRO A 5 9.85 -4.92 26.06
C PRO A 5 8.41 -4.42 26.12
N ARG A 6 8.13 -3.24 25.56
CA ARG A 6 6.75 -2.73 25.40
C ARG A 6 5.97 -3.74 24.55
N LYS A 7 5.18 -4.58 25.20
CA LYS A 7 4.46 -5.69 24.56
C LYS A 7 2.98 -5.37 24.27
N ASP A 8 2.53 -4.16 24.59
CA ASP A 8 1.09 -3.84 24.61
C ASP A 8 0.76 -2.41 24.15
N LEU A 9 1.51 -1.82 23.20
CA LEU A 9 0.89 -0.73 22.45
C LEU A 9 -0.10 -1.36 21.46
N PRO A 10 -1.37 -0.95 21.43
CA PRO A 10 -2.24 -1.34 20.32
C PRO A 10 -1.52 -0.91 19.05
N ILE A 11 -1.32 -1.86 18.13
CA ILE A 11 -0.77 -1.55 16.82
C ILE A 11 -1.87 -0.77 16.10
N SER A 12 -1.91 0.55 16.31
CA SER A 12 -2.89 1.42 15.67
C SER A 12 -2.71 1.27 14.18
N THR A 13 -3.64 0.54 13.58
CA THR A 13 -3.59 0.23 12.15
C THR A 13 -4.06 1.47 11.40
N ILE A 14 -3.22 1.97 10.51
CA ILE A 14 -3.50 3.16 9.71
C ILE A 14 -3.91 2.69 8.32
N THR A 15 -5.13 3.04 7.92
CA THR A 15 -5.68 2.66 6.62
C THR A 15 -5.64 3.85 5.67
N HIS A 16 -5.02 3.67 4.52
CA HIS A 16 -5.02 4.65 3.44
C HIS A 16 -5.69 4.09 2.19
N THR A 17 -6.22 4.99 1.38
CA THR A 17 -6.79 4.64 0.09
C THR A 17 -5.77 4.94 -1.01
N ALA A 18 -5.53 3.97 -1.89
CA ALA A 18 -4.69 4.13 -3.06
C ALA A 18 -5.51 4.00 -4.34
N THR A 19 -5.25 4.83 -5.33
CA THR A 19 -5.77 4.66 -6.68
C THR A 19 -4.70 4.06 -7.58
N VAL A 20 -5.10 3.21 -8.52
CA VAL A 20 -4.15 2.60 -9.45
C VAL A 20 -4.60 2.73 -10.91
N THR A 21 -3.63 3.04 -11.77
CA THR A 21 -3.82 3.19 -13.22
C THR A 21 -2.65 2.55 -13.97
N ARG A 22 -2.91 1.89 -15.10
CA ARG A 22 -1.85 1.33 -15.95
C ARG A 22 -1.35 2.37 -16.95
N ARG A 23 -0.03 2.66 -16.96
CA ARG A 23 0.61 3.57 -17.93
C ARG A 23 1.95 3.01 -18.42
N GLY A 24 2.11 2.93 -19.74
CA GLY A 24 3.39 2.55 -20.35
C GLY A 24 3.95 1.20 -19.89
N GLY A 25 3.08 0.24 -19.55
CA GLY A 25 3.48 -1.07 -19.02
C GLY A 25 3.66 -1.14 -17.50
N TRP A 26 3.59 0.00 -16.81
CA TRP A 26 3.71 0.10 -15.36
C TRP A 26 2.35 0.37 -14.72
N TRP A 27 2.18 -0.13 -13.51
CA TRP A 27 1.10 0.26 -12.62
C TRP A 27 1.54 1.48 -11.82
N VAL A 28 0.85 2.59 -12.04
CA VAL A 28 1.00 3.82 -11.28
C VAL A 28 0.06 3.74 -10.10
N VAL A 29 0.61 3.73 -8.89
CA VAL A 29 -0.14 3.64 -7.64
C VAL A 29 0.00 4.97 -6.91
N SER A 30 -1.12 5.63 -6.64
CA SER A 30 -1.17 6.95 -6.05
C SER A 30 -1.93 6.91 -4.73
N ILE A 31 -1.35 7.46 -3.66
CA ILE A 31 -1.99 7.64 -2.36
C ILE A 31 -2.26 9.15 -2.18
N PRO A 32 -3.41 9.66 -2.64
CA PRO A 32 -3.65 11.10 -2.73
C PRO A 32 -3.66 11.81 -1.36
N ALA A 33 -4.06 11.11 -0.30
CA ALA A 33 -4.07 11.67 1.05
C ALA A 33 -2.66 12.01 1.59
N LEU A 34 -1.61 11.43 1.00
CA LEU A 34 -0.22 11.63 1.40
C LEU A 34 0.61 12.31 0.31
N ASP A 35 0.02 12.64 -0.84
CA ASP A 35 0.73 13.10 -2.04
C ASP A 35 1.88 12.15 -2.46
N VAL A 36 1.68 10.84 -2.25
CA VAL A 36 2.68 9.80 -2.55
C VAL A 36 2.31 9.07 -3.84
N VAL A 37 3.31 8.83 -4.68
CA VAL A 37 3.18 8.01 -5.89
C VAL A 37 4.30 6.97 -5.94
N THR A 38 3.95 5.73 -6.26
CA THR A 38 4.89 4.64 -6.49
C THR A 38 4.53 3.87 -7.77
N LEU A 39 5.49 3.14 -8.31
CA LEU A 39 5.37 2.41 -9.58
C LEU A 39 5.71 0.95 -9.37
N THR A 40 4.94 0.05 -9.99
CA THR A 40 5.27 -1.39 -10.04
C THR A 40 5.00 -2.01 -11.40
N ALA A 41 5.77 -3.02 -11.77
CA ALA A 41 5.63 -3.72 -13.05
C ALA A 41 4.49 -4.74 -13.05
N ARG A 42 4.11 -5.29 -11.90
CA ARG A 42 3.12 -6.37 -11.79
C ARG A 42 1.93 -5.93 -10.96
N ALA A 43 0.73 -6.35 -11.36
CA ALA A 43 -0.49 -6.04 -10.63
C ALA A 43 -0.47 -6.65 -9.20
N ALA A 44 0.13 -7.83 -9.05
CA ALA A 44 0.26 -8.51 -7.76
C ALA A 44 1.07 -7.72 -6.72
N ASP A 45 1.94 -6.81 -7.17
CA ASP A 45 2.81 -6.01 -6.30
C ASP A 45 2.17 -4.64 -5.93
N ILE A 46 0.98 -4.30 -6.45
CA ILE A 46 0.32 -2.99 -6.24
C ILE A 46 0.11 -2.69 -4.74
N GLU A 47 -0.49 -3.63 -4.01
CA GLU A 47 -0.77 -3.41 -2.58
C GLU A 47 0.51 -3.31 -1.77
N GLY A 48 1.49 -4.17 -2.04
CA GLY A 48 2.79 -4.16 -1.37
C GLY A 48 3.51 -2.84 -1.57
N ALA A 49 3.68 -2.42 -2.83
CA ALA A 49 4.32 -1.16 -3.18
C ALA A 49 3.63 0.05 -2.52
N ALA A 50 2.29 0.05 -2.48
CA ALA A 50 1.54 1.12 -1.81
C ALA A 50 1.81 1.17 -0.30
N ARG A 51 1.79 0.01 0.37
CA ARG A 51 2.01 -0.08 1.81
C ARG A 51 3.44 0.31 2.18
N GLU A 52 4.42 -0.10 1.39
CA GLU A 52 5.83 0.29 1.56
C GLU A 52 6.01 1.80 1.39
N ALA A 53 5.38 2.39 0.36
CA ALA A 53 5.46 3.84 0.12
C ALA A 53 4.84 4.65 1.28
N VAL A 54 3.68 4.21 1.80
CA VAL A 54 3.04 4.82 2.98
C VAL A 54 3.93 4.67 4.23
N ALA A 55 4.44 3.47 4.48
CA ALA A 55 5.29 3.20 5.64
C ALA A 55 6.56 4.05 5.64
N ALA A 56 7.21 4.16 4.47
CA ALA A 56 8.39 5.00 4.28
C ALA A 56 8.08 6.48 4.45
N HIS A 57 6.96 6.96 3.91
CA HIS A 57 6.57 8.36 4.00
C HIS A 57 6.20 8.80 5.43
N LEU A 58 5.53 7.92 6.19
CA LEU A 58 5.08 8.20 7.56
C LEU A 58 6.09 7.79 8.64
N GLU A 59 7.21 7.17 8.24
CA GLU A 59 8.22 6.61 9.15
C GLU A 59 7.63 5.63 10.18
N VAL A 60 6.66 4.81 9.75
CA VAL A 60 5.98 3.81 10.58
C VAL A 60 6.32 2.38 10.14
N PRO A 61 6.21 1.38 11.03
CA PRO A 61 6.40 -0.01 10.65
C PRO A 61 5.36 -0.47 9.61
N LEU A 62 5.79 -1.20 8.58
CA LEU A 62 4.90 -1.73 7.53
C LEU A 62 3.72 -2.56 8.08
N ALA A 63 3.91 -3.22 9.22
CA ALA A 63 2.89 -4.02 9.89
C ALA A 63 1.67 -3.18 10.33
N THR A 64 1.85 -1.88 10.59
CA THR A 64 0.79 -0.96 11.02
C THR A 64 0.02 -0.37 9.84
N VAL A 65 0.54 -0.51 8.61
CA VAL A 65 -0.07 0.08 7.41
C VAL A 65 -1.03 -0.91 6.76
N ARG A 66 -2.21 -0.42 6.42
CA ARG A 66 -3.17 -1.07 5.51
C ARG A 66 -3.48 -0.11 4.37
N VAL A 67 -3.63 -0.67 3.17
CA VAL A 67 -4.01 0.11 2.00
C VAL A 67 -5.24 -0.54 1.38
N GLN A 68 -6.25 0.27 1.10
CA GLN A 68 -7.38 -0.11 0.26
C GLN A 68 -7.13 0.43 -1.15
N VAL A 69 -6.98 -0.47 -2.12
CA VAL A 69 -6.80 -0.08 -3.51
C VAL A 69 -8.18 0.09 -4.17
N ILE A 70 -8.41 1.24 -4.79
CA ILE A 70 -9.62 1.57 -5.56
C ILE A 70 -9.27 1.89 -7.00
N GLY A 71 -10.01 1.27 -7.93
CA GLY A 71 -9.66 1.30 -9.34
C GLY A 71 -8.51 0.35 -9.66
N GLY A 72 -8.28 0.11 -10.94
CA GLY A 72 -7.40 -0.95 -11.43
C GLY A 72 -8.21 -2.05 -12.10
N VAL A 73 -8.75 -1.76 -13.28
CA VAL A 73 -9.14 -2.82 -14.21
C VAL A 73 -7.85 -3.48 -14.65
N ASP A 74 -7.63 -4.72 -14.26
CA ASP A 74 -6.68 -5.60 -14.93
C ASP A 74 -7.44 -6.28 -16.08
N PRO A 75 -7.16 -5.97 -17.36
CA PRO A 75 -7.78 -6.65 -18.49
C PRO A 75 -7.34 -8.13 -18.63
N GLY A 76 -6.55 -8.67 -17.69
CA GLY A 76 -6.10 -10.06 -17.64
C GLY A 76 -6.77 -10.90 -16.56
N ASN A 77 -7.73 -10.35 -15.80
CA ASN A 77 -8.57 -11.10 -14.85
C ASN A 77 -10.06 -10.77 -15.09
N GLU A 78 -10.49 -10.98 -16.33
CA GLU A 78 -11.90 -11.22 -16.64
C GLU A 78 -12.33 -12.47 -15.86
N PRO A 79 -13.48 -12.50 -15.15
CA PRO A 79 -14.01 -13.76 -14.65
C PRO A 79 -14.18 -14.68 -15.86
N ALA A 80 -13.58 -15.86 -15.83
CA ALA A 80 -13.81 -16.86 -16.88
C ALA A 80 -15.31 -17.17 -16.92
N ASP A 81 -15.98 -16.79 -18.01
CA ASP A 81 -17.31 -17.26 -18.39
C ASP A 81 -17.20 -18.70 -18.94
#